data_AF-A0A4V6MV97-F1
#
_entry.id   AF-A0A4V6MV97-F1
#
_cell.length_a   1.000
_cell.length_b   1.000
_cell.length_c   1.000
_cell.angle_alpha   90.00
_cell.angle_beta   90.00
_cell.angle_gamma   90.00
#
_symmetry.space_group_name_H-M   'P 1'
#
loop_
_entity.id
_entity.type
_entity.pdbx_description
1 polymer ?
#
loop_
_entity_poly.entity_id
_entity_poly.type
_entity_poly.pdbx_seq_one_letter_code
_entity_poly.pdbx_strand_id
1 'polypeptide(L)' 'MKNKIYEPSEDTFSLIEALEKDIIYLRKQKNPIFIEIGCGSNYISNFIKKTLNPFIISTDINTFALQSLTRKEN' A
#
# COMPACT_ATOMS: atom_id res chain seq x y z
N MET A 1 11.29 1.74 -16.70
CA MET A 1 11.05 1.63 -15.25
C MET A 1 9.80 0.84 -14.93
N LYS A 2 8.66 1.04 -15.61
CA LYS A 2 7.40 0.28 -15.40
C LYS A 2 7.57 -1.25 -15.36
N ASN A 3 8.31 -1.85 -16.30
CA ASN A 3 8.56 -3.32 -16.31
C ASN A 3 9.40 -3.88 -15.15
N LYS A 4 9.80 -3.06 -14.17
CA LYS A 4 10.53 -3.52 -13.00
C LYS A 4 9.68 -3.55 -11.74
N ILE A 5 8.46 -3.02 -11.76
CA ILE A 5 7.61 -2.91 -10.58
C ILE A 5 6.35 -3.73 -10.84
N TYR A 6 5.84 -4.39 -9.79
CA TYR A 6 4.61 -5.16 -9.88
C TYR A 6 3.41 -4.23 -10.12
N GLU A 7 2.77 -4.36 -11.27
CA GLU A 7 1.52 -3.66 -11.58
C GLU A 7 0.36 -4.34 -10.84
N PRO A 8 -0.59 -3.58 -10.26
CA PRO A 8 -1.74 -4.15 -9.57
C PRO A 8 -2.51 -5.14 -10.45
N SER A 9 -2.80 -6.31 -9.87
CA SER A 9 -3.51 -7.39 -10.55
C SER A 9 -4.63 -7.97 -9.68
N GLU A 10 -5.26 -9.06 -10.11
CA GLU A 10 -6.38 -9.72 -9.41
C GLU A 10 -6.12 -9.98 -7.92
N ASP A 11 -4.91 -10.42 -7.58
CA ASP A 11 -4.48 -10.63 -6.19
C ASP A 11 -4.48 -9.33 -5.36
N THR A 12 -4.05 -8.22 -5.97
CA THR A 12 -4.04 -6.89 -5.36
C THR A 12 -5.46 -6.44 -5.08
N PHE A 13 -6.38 -6.61 -6.04
CA PHE A 13 -7.78 -6.23 -5.87
C PHE A 13 -8.50 -7.14 -4.87
N SER A 14 -8.19 -8.44 -4.87
CA SER A 14 -8.71 -9.38 -3.86
C SER A 14 -8.31 -8.96 -2.43
N LEU A 15 -7.09 -8.47 -2.24
CA LEU A 15 -6.64 -7.94 -0.95
C LEU A 15 -7.35 -6.64 -0.58
N ILE A 16 -7.59 -5.74 -1.53
CA ILE A 16 -8.39 -4.52 -1.29
C ILE A 16 -9.79 -4.88 -0.82
N GLU A 17 -10.48 -5.81 -1.48
CA GLU A 17 -11.82 -6.23 -1.10
C GLU A 17 -11.85 -6.83 0.32
N ALA A 18 -10.81 -7.58 0.71
CA ALA A 18 -10.68 -8.07 2.08
C ALA A 18 -10.50 -6.93 3.08
N LEU A 19 -9.62 -5.97 2.79
CA LEU A 19 -9.39 -4.79 3.64
C LEU A 19 -10.64 -3.90 3.77
N GLU A 20 -11.42 -3.76 2.70
CA GLU A 20 -12.67 -3.02 2.70
C GLU A 20 -13.70 -3.62 3.66
N LYS A 21 -13.80 -4.95 3.73
CA LYS A 21 -14.70 -5.65 4.66
C LYS A 21 -14.36 -5.34 6.13
N ASP A 22 -13.08 -5.12 6.43
CA ASP A 22 -12.61 -4.82 7.79
C ASP A 22 -12.44 -3.32 8.07
N ILE A 23 -12.75 -2.44 7.12
CA ILE A 23 -12.37 -1.03 7.21
C ILE A 23 -13.02 -0.31 8.39
N ILE A 24 -14.25 -0.67 8.74
CA ILE A 24 -14.98 -0.08 9.87
C ILE A 24 -14.29 -0.45 11.19
N TYR A 25 -13.76 -1.67 11.30
CA TYR A 25 -12.99 -2.11 12.46
C TYR A 25 -11.64 -1.40 12.52
N LEU A 26 -10.94 -1.28 11.39
CA LEU A 26 -9.64 -0.63 11.30
C LEU A 26 -9.71 0.88 11.61
N ARG A 27 -10.79 1.56 11.22
CA ARG A 27 -11.03 2.98 11.53
C ARG A 27 -11.17 3.29 13.03
N LYS A 28 -11.46 2.29 13.86
CA LYS A 28 -11.58 2.48 15.32
C LYS A 28 -10.23 2.51 16.03
N GLN A 29 -9.14 2.15 15.36
CA GLN A 29 -7.82 2.13 15.96
C GLN A 29 -7.26 3.54 16.12
N LYS A 30 -6.66 3.84 17.28
CA LYS A 30 -6.00 5.12 17.54
C LYS A 30 -4.53 5.04 17.09
N ASN A 31 -4.10 6.01 16.31
CA ASN A 31 -2.72 6.14 15.80
C ASN A 31 -2.18 4.86 15.13
N PRO A 32 -2.87 4.31 14.10
CA PRO A 32 -2.45 3.07 13.48
C PRO A 32 -1.09 3.21 12.79
N ILE A 33 -0.26 2.17 12.93
CA ILE A 33 0.93 1.94 12.11
C ILE A 33 0.58 0.84 11.12
N PHE A 34 0.76 1.12 9.83
CA PHE A 34 0.57 0.15 8.75
C PHE A 34 1.92 -0.21 8.17
N ILE A 35 2.21 -1.51 8.10
CA ILE A 35 3.45 -2.04 7.55
C ILE A 35 3.11 -2.95 6.37
N GLU A 36 3.60 -2.62 5.18
CA GLU A 36 3.48 -3.44 3.97
C GLU A 36 4.81 -4.10 3.63
N ILE A 37 4.78 -5.42 3.44
CA ILE A 37 5.94 -6.21 3.01
C ILE A 37 5.72 -6.63 1.55
N GLY A 38 6.66 -6.27 0.67
CA GLY A 38 6.51 -6.45 -0.76
C GLY A 38 5.57 -5.41 -1.38
N CYS A 39 5.84 -4.13 -1.16
CA CYS A 39 4.90 -3.07 -1.54
C CYS A 39 4.71 -2.88 -3.05
N GLY A 40 5.59 -3.37 -3.91
CA GLY A 40 5.44 -3.30 -5.37
C GLY A 40 5.15 -1.89 -5.87
N SER A 41 4.01 -1.70 -6.54
CA SER A 41 3.52 -0.39 -7.03
C SER A 41 2.99 0.54 -5.93
N ASN A 42 3.00 0.09 -4.68
CA ASN A 42 2.50 0.78 -3.49
C ASN A 42 0.99 1.02 -3.51
N TYR A 43 0.25 0.23 -4.28
CA TYR A 43 -1.20 0.39 -4.46
C TYR A 43 -1.97 0.19 -3.16
N ILE A 44 -1.65 -0.86 -2.40
CA ILE A 44 -2.30 -1.17 -1.11
C ILE A 44 -1.99 -0.09 -0.07
N SER A 45 -0.72 0.26 0.13
CA SER A 45 -0.33 1.38 1.01
C SER A 45 -1.06 2.68 0.65
N ASN A 46 -1.18 3.01 -0.64
CA ASN A 46 -1.89 4.21 -1.08
C ASN A 46 -3.39 4.15 -0.76
N PHE A 47 -4.04 3.00 -0.94
CA PHE A 47 -5.42 2.79 -0.53
C PHE A 47 -5.58 2.97 1.00
N ILE A 48 -4.73 2.32 1.79
CA ILE A 48 -4.75 2.41 3.25
C ILE A 48 -4.51 3.84 3.73
N LYS A 49 -3.57 4.57 3.11
CA LYS A 49 -3.30 5.98 3.40
C LYS A 49 -4.55 6.85 3.25
N LYS A 50 -5.26 6.69 2.13
CA LYS A 50 -6.49 7.46 1.84
C LYS A 50 -7.62 7.11 2.81
N THR A 51 -7.67 5.87 3.29
CA THR A 51 -8.85 5.38 4.01
C THR A 51 -8.71 5.44 5.54
N LEU A 52 -7.49 5.28 6.06
CA LEU A 52 -7.19 5.18 7.50
C LEU A 52 -6.20 6.23 8.01
N ASN A 53 -5.48 6.93 7.11
CA ASN A 53 -4.40 7.87 7.44
C ASN A 53 -3.39 7.39 8.52
N PRO A 54 -2.83 6.17 8.43
CA PRO A 54 -1.85 5.67 9.38
C PRO A 54 -0.45 6.24 9.12
N PHE A 55 0.47 6.00 10.07
CA PHE A 55 1.90 6.02 9.75
C PHE A 55 2.25 4.77 8.93
N ILE A 56 2.85 4.95 7.75
CA ILE A 56 3.10 3.86 6.80
C ILE A 56 4.59 3.55 6.72
N ILE A 57 4.92 2.26 6.83
CA ILE A 57 6.23 1.70 6.51
C ILE A 57 6.04 0.71 5.38
N SER A 58 6.73 0.91 4.27
CA SER A 58 6.69 0.00 3.12
C SER A 58 8.06 -0.60 2.91
N THR A 59 8.11 -1.91 2.70
CA THR A 59 9.35 -2.63 2.41
C THR A 59 9.20 -3.43 1.12
N ASP A 60 10.29 -3.56 0.37
CA ASP A 60 10.34 -4.41 -0.81
C ASP A 60 11.80 -4.83 -1.06
N ILE A 61 12.00 -6.06 -1.53
CA ILE A 61 13.34 -6.52 -1.94
C ILE A 61 13.80 -5.79 -3.21
N ASN A 62 12.85 -5.38 -4.04
CA ASN A 62 13.08 -4.64 -5.26
C ASN A 62 13.24 -3.15 -4.97
N THR A 63 14.47 -2.66 -5.03
CA THR A 63 14.77 -1.24 -4.80
C THR A 63 14.07 -0.29 -5.79
N PHE A 64 13.69 -0.76 -6.99
CA PHE A 64 12.91 0.05 -7.93
C PHE A 64 11.49 0.32 -7.42
N ALA A 65 10.88 -0.64 -6.70
CA ALA A 65 9.59 -0.43 -6.03
C ALA A 65 9.73 0.70 -5.00
N LEU A 66 10.72 0.61 -4.10
CA LEU A 66 10.97 1.63 -3.07
C LEU A 66 11.28 3.02 -3.64
N GLN A 67 12.07 3.10 -4.71
CA GLN A 67 12.39 4.36 -5.40
C GLN A 67 11.18 5.02 -6.07
N SER A 68 10.14 4.24 -6.38
CA SER A 68 8.91 4.79 -6.97
C SER A 68 8.05 5.52 -5.94
N LEU A 69 8.15 5.20 -4.64
CA LEU A 69 7.39 5.85 -3.57
C LEU A 69 7.76 7.33 -3.36
N THR A 70 9.01 7.72 -3.62
CA THR A 70 9.53 9.06 -3.31
C THR A 70 9.27 10.08 -4.41
N ARG A 71 8.76 9.67 -5.56
CA ARG A 71 8.44 10.57 -6.66
C ARG A 71 7.09 11.22 -6.40
N LYS A 72 7.12 12.44 -5.86
CA LYS A 72 6.02 13.39 -6.09
C LYS A 72 5.90 13.57 -7.60
N GLU A 73 4.75 13.23 -8.15
CA GLU A 73 4.34 13.76 -9.44
C GLU A 73 4.37 15.29 -9.31
N ASN A 74 5.31 15.91 -10.02
CA ASN A 74 5.27 17.34 -10.32
C ASN A 74 4.33 17.56 -11.50
#